data_AF-A0A452ZLC6-F1
#
_entry.id   AF-A0A452ZLC6-F1
#
_cell.length_a   1.000
_cell.length_b   1.000
_cell.length_c   1.000
_cell.angle_alpha   90.00
_cell.angle_beta   90.00
_cell.angle_gamma   90.00
#
_symmetry.space_group_name_H-M   'P 1'
#
loop_
_entity.id
_entity.type
_entity.pdbx_description
1 polymer ?
#
loop_
_entity_poly.entity_id
_entity_poly.type
_entity_poly.pdbx_seq_one_letter_code
_entity_poly.pdbx_strand_id
1 'polypeptide(L)'
;GSSPEGSARSGSRPPASLYTTRRGVSCPRINPSPAAAPLPPPPSSPPPLPRDLGSQATMYRAAGSHLRSLKNHGASRFASTSVVKQSSGGLFSWLLGGGSSQLPPLDVPLPGITIPPPLPDFVEQSKTKITTLPNGIKIASETSPGAAASVGLYIDCGSIYETPASSGASHLLERMAFRSTANRSHLRLVREVEAIGGNVSASASREQMSYTYDALKSYAPEMVEVLVDSVRNPAFLEWEVKEQLQKIKSEISEVSSNPQGLLLEALHSAGYSGALAKPLMATESAIRRLDISTLEEFIHVRFSDLFPMLE
;
A
#
# COMPACT_ATOMS: atom_id res chain seq x y z
N GLY A 1 79.18 -19.02 -7.08
CA GLY A 1 80.09 -17.88 -7.21
C GLY A 1 81.20 -18.28 -8.15
N SER A 2 81.36 -17.54 -9.25
CA SER A 2 82.56 -17.38 -10.10
C SER A 2 82.11 -16.91 -11.50
N SER A 3 82.26 -15.62 -11.79
CA SER A 3 82.47 -15.13 -13.17
C SER A 3 83.95 -15.34 -13.54
N PRO A 4 84.35 -15.29 -14.83
CA PRO A 4 84.68 -13.99 -15.44
C PRO A 4 84.41 -13.84 -16.97
N GLU A 5 84.37 -12.56 -17.40
CA GLU A 5 84.91 -11.89 -18.62
C GLU A 5 84.90 -12.62 -19.99
N GLY A 6 84.58 -12.02 -21.15
CA GLY A 6 84.31 -10.66 -21.61
C GLY A 6 84.55 -10.61 -23.14
N SER A 7 83.86 -9.75 -23.93
CA SER A 7 84.41 -9.14 -25.18
C SER A 7 83.46 -8.13 -25.87
N ALA A 8 83.95 -6.89 -25.96
CA ALA A 8 83.87 -5.84 -27.01
C ALA A 8 82.63 -5.55 -27.90
N ARG A 9 82.06 -4.35 -27.65
CA ARG A 9 81.80 -3.17 -28.53
C ARG A 9 81.27 -3.31 -29.98
N SER A 10 80.09 -2.71 -30.20
CA SER A 10 79.78 -1.60 -31.16
C SER A 10 78.38 -1.07 -30.78
N GLY A 11 78.07 0.20 -30.54
CA GLY A 11 78.22 1.38 -31.40
C GLY A 11 76.81 1.95 -31.69
N SER A 12 76.58 3.23 -31.37
CA SER A 12 75.43 4.12 -31.72
C SER A 12 74.17 4.17 -30.81
N ARG A 13 73.90 5.39 -30.34
CA ARG A 13 72.60 5.97 -29.87
C ARG A 13 72.17 6.99 -30.96
N PRO A 14 70.97 7.61 -30.87
CA PRO A 14 69.60 7.13 -30.64
C PRO A 14 68.69 7.56 -31.84
N PRO A 15 67.34 7.43 -31.82
CA PRO A 15 66.55 8.60 -31.41
C PRO A 15 65.14 8.28 -30.82
N ALA A 16 64.51 9.36 -30.38
CA ALA A 16 63.15 9.49 -29.88
C ALA A 16 62.09 9.60 -30.99
N SER A 17 60.82 9.45 -30.55
CA SER A 17 59.60 10.05 -31.10
C SER A 17 58.98 9.41 -32.35
N LEU A 18 57.71 8.98 -32.25
CA LEU A 18 56.56 9.73 -32.79
C LEU A 18 55.28 8.87 -32.76
N TYR A 19 54.27 9.39 -32.07
CA TYR A 19 52.87 9.00 -32.25
C TYR A 19 52.39 9.41 -33.65
N THR A 20 51.73 8.49 -34.36
CA THR A 20 51.14 8.75 -35.67
C THR A 20 49.65 9.06 -35.56
N THR A 21 49.29 10.25 -36.04
CA THR A 21 47.93 10.75 -36.28
C THR A 21 47.55 10.56 -37.76
N ARG A 22 46.30 10.17 -38.07
CA ARG A 22 45.46 10.49 -39.28
C ARG A 22 44.40 9.40 -39.48
N ARG A 23 43.15 9.58 -39.94
CA ARG A 23 42.30 10.62 -40.59
C ARG A 23 40.86 10.27 -40.14
N GLY A 24 39.88 11.15 -39.96
CA GLY A 24 39.35 12.12 -40.92
C GLY A 24 38.03 11.60 -41.54
N VAL A 25 36.88 11.92 -40.93
CA VAL A 25 35.55 11.87 -41.56
C VAL A 25 34.82 13.18 -41.26
N SER A 26 34.23 13.74 -42.31
CA SER A 26 33.66 15.07 -42.45
C SER A 26 32.23 15.16 -41.91
N CYS A 27 31.92 16.17 -41.09
CA CYS A 27 30.55 16.59 -40.77
C CYS A 27 30.22 17.87 -41.56
N PRO A 28 29.02 18.00 -42.15
CA PRO A 28 28.66 19.18 -42.94
C PRO A 28 28.36 20.41 -42.06
N ARG A 29 28.84 21.56 -42.52
CA ARG A 29 28.54 22.92 -42.00
C ARG A 29 27.05 23.23 -42.15
N ILE A 30 26.41 23.67 -41.07
CA ILE A 30 25.13 24.38 -41.10
C ILE A 30 25.43 25.88 -40.91
N ASN A 31 24.84 26.70 -41.77
CA ASN A 31 25.06 28.15 -41.88
C ASN A 31 24.59 28.95 -40.64
N PRO A 32 25.15 30.15 -40.40
CA PRO A 32 24.71 31.02 -39.32
C PRO A 32 23.39 31.75 -39.64
N SER A 33 22.45 31.63 -38.69
CA SER A 33 21.25 32.42 -38.32
C SER A 33 20.75 33.58 -39.22
N PRO A 34 19.42 33.73 -39.40
CA PRO A 34 18.76 35.03 -39.46
C PRO A 34 18.25 35.47 -38.07
N ALA A 35 18.38 36.77 -37.81
CA ALA A 35 18.10 37.49 -36.56
C ALA A 35 16.91 37.00 -35.72
N ALA A 36 17.15 36.88 -34.41
CA ALA A 36 16.12 36.66 -33.41
C ALA A 36 15.15 37.86 -33.35
N ALA A 37 13.84 37.58 -33.44
CA ALA A 37 12.81 38.55 -33.12
C ALA A 37 12.86 38.91 -31.63
N PRO A 38 12.58 40.17 -31.23
CA PRO A 38 12.58 40.57 -29.83
C PRO A 38 11.49 39.83 -29.04
N LEU A 39 11.87 39.31 -27.87
CA LEU A 39 10.96 38.65 -26.92
C LEU A 39 9.91 39.66 -26.42
N PRO A 40 8.64 39.23 -26.25
CA PRO A 40 7.63 40.06 -25.59
C PRO A 40 8.02 40.32 -24.11
N PRO A 41 7.65 41.47 -23.53
CA PRO A 41 7.93 41.75 -22.13
C PRO A 41 7.23 40.74 -21.21
N PRO A 42 7.79 40.45 -20.02
CA PRO A 42 7.17 39.54 -19.07
C PRO A 42 5.81 40.06 -18.62
N PRO A 43 4.81 39.19 -18.38
CA PRO A 43 3.54 39.62 -17.84
C PRO A 43 3.72 40.24 -16.46
N SER A 44 3.01 41.34 -16.23
CA SER A 44 2.87 41.99 -14.92
C SER A 44 2.46 40.98 -13.85
N SER A 45 3.09 41.09 -12.67
CA SER A 45 2.85 40.31 -11.45
C SER A 45 1.39 39.85 -11.24
N PRO A 46 1.15 38.58 -10.87
CA PRO A 46 -0.20 38.12 -10.55
C PRO A 46 -0.73 38.82 -9.28
N PRO A 47 -2.05 39.03 -9.16
CA PRO A 47 -2.65 39.58 -7.95
C PRO A 47 -2.46 38.61 -6.76
N PRO A 48 -2.43 39.11 -5.52
CA PRO A 48 -2.20 38.26 -4.35
C PRO A 48 -3.35 37.26 -4.15
N LEU A 49 -3.00 36.00 -3.91
CA LEU A 49 -3.96 34.95 -3.55
C LEU A 49 -4.55 35.21 -2.15
N PRO A 50 -5.85 34.94 -1.94
CA PRO A 50 -6.46 35.02 -0.61
C PRO A 50 -5.83 33.99 0.33
N ARG A 51 -5.54 34.43 1.55
CA ARG A 51 -5.16 33.58 2.69
C ARG A 51 -6.40 32.84 3.21
N ASP A 52 -6.16 31.62 3.69
CA ASP A 52 -7.10 30.65 4.27
C ASP A 52 -8.03 29.90 3.30
N LEU A 53 -7.76 28.60 3.09
CA LEU A 53 -8.58 27.53 3.67
C LEU A 53 -7.83 26.18 3.57
N GLY A 54 -7.86 25.42 4.66
CA GLY A 54 -7.00 24.27 4.92
C GLY A 54 -7.20 23.02 4.05
N SER A 55 -6.12 22.23 4.03
CA SER A 55 -6.05 20.77 3.88
C SER A 55 -7.21 20.09 3.14
N GLN A 56 -7.15 20.07 1.80
CA GLN A 56 -7.82 19.04 1.03
C GLN A 56 -6.85 17.89 0.77
N ALA A 57 -6.93 16.86 1.61
CA ALA A 57 -6.41 15.55 1.28
C ALA A 57 -7.22 15.01 0.08
N THR A 58 -6.56 14.88 -1.07
CA THR A 58 -7.13 14.27 -2.28
C THR A 58 -7.27 12.76 -2.04
N MET A 59 -8.43 12.32 -1.56
CA MET A 59 -8.79 10.90 -1.56
C MET A 59 -9.09 10.45 -2.99
N TYR A 60 -8.30 9.52 -3.52
CA TYR A 60 -8.70 8.75 -4.70
C TYR A 60 -9.87 7.84 -4.33
N ARG A 61 -11.08 8.28 -4.70
CA ARG A 61 -12.30 7.47 -4.64
C ARG A 61 -12.21 6.38 -5.71
N ALA A 62 -11.93 5.15 -5.30
CA ALA A 62 -12.08 3.98 -6.16
C ALA A 62 -13.57 3.85 -6.56
N ALA A 63 -13.82 3.82 -7.86
CA ALA A 63 -15.15 3.69 -8.44
C ALA A 63 -15.72 2.30 -8.14
N GLY A 64 -16.92 2.28 -7.56
CA GLY A 64 -17.65 1.06 -7.26
C GLY A 64 -18.05 0.32 -8.54
N SER A 65 -17.66 -0.96 -8.63
CA SER A 65 -18.18 -1.87 -9.63
C SER A 65 -19.53 -2.43 -9.17
N HIS A 66 -20.55 -2.19 -10.00
CA HIS A 66 -21.90 -2.75 -9.90
C HIS A 66 -21.89 -4.27 -9.66
N LEU A 67 -22.40 -4.71 -8.51
CA LEU A 67 -22.77 -6.11 -8.29
C LEU A 67 -24.16 -6.38 -8.83
N ARG A 68 -24.24 -7.27 -9.82
CA ARG A 68 -25.48 -7.90 -10.27
C ARG A 68 -26.03 -8.78 -9.15
N SER A 69 -27.30 -8.56 -8.86
CA SER A 69 -28.13 -9.33 -7.93
C SER A 69 -28.12 -10.82 -8.29
N LEU A 70 -27.55 -11.64 -7.42
CA LEU A 70 -27.81 -13.07 -7.36
C LEU A 70 -28.61 -13.36 -6.09
N LYS A 71 -29.88 -13.66 -6.31
CA LYS A 71 -30.85 -14.10 -5.32
C LYS A 71 -30.47 -15.51 -4.86
N ASN A 72 -29.90 -15.63 -3.66
CA ASN A 72 -29.86 -16.90 -2.94
C ASN A 72 -30.01 -16.67 -1.43
N HIS A 73 -30.96 -17.37 -0.82
CA HIS A 73 -31.29 -17.26 0.59
C HIS A 73 -30.21 -17.92 1.45
N GLY A 74 -29.44 -17.11 2.17
CA GLY A 74 -28.54 -17.54 3.24
C GLY A 74 -28.69 -16.58 4.42
N ALA A 75 -29.16 -17.10 5.55
CA ALA A 75 -29.42 -16.33 6.76
C ALA A 75 -28.13 -15.69 7.31
N SER A 76 -28.02 -14.37 7.20
CA SER A 76 -27.00 -13.57 7.88
C SER A 76 -27.35 -13.47 9.37
N ARG A 77 -26.46 -14.00 10.22
CA ARG A 77 -26.53 -13.88 11.67
C ARG A 77 -25.65 -12.69 12.06
N PHE A 78 -26.26 -11.55 12.36
CA PHE A 78 -25.58 -10.44 13.00
C PHE A 78 -25.23 -10.83 14.45
N ALA A 79 -24.03 -10.48 14.89
CA ALA A 79 -23.59 -10.64 16.27
C ALA A 79 -24.35 -9.62 17.14
N SER A 80 -25.45 -10.05 17.74
CA SER A 80 -26.18 -9.27 18.74
C SER A 80 -25.40 -9.27 20.05
N THR A 81 -25.20 -8.08 20.62
CA THR A 81 -24.89 -7.92 22.04
C THR A 81 -25.99 -8.61 22.84
N SER A 82 -25.58 -9.54 23.69
CA SER A 82 -26.47 -10.40 24.46
C SER A 82 -27.22 -9.61 25.53
N VAL A 83 -28.50 -9.27 25.32
CA VAL A 83 -29.59 -9.35 26.33
C VAL A 83 -30.95 -9.37 25.62
N VAL A 84 -31.44 -10.54 25.21
CA VAL A 84 -32.87 -10.89 25.30
C VAL A 84 -32.94 -12.39 25.58
N LYS A 85 -33.38 -12.79 26.77
CA LYS A 85 -33.78 -14.17 27.04
C LYS A 85 -34.99 -14.47 26.15
N GLN A 86 -34.78 -15.07 24.97
CA GLN A 86 -35.87 -15.72 24.25
C GLN A 86 -36.30 -16.92 25.12
N SER A 87 -37.48 -16.83 25.74
CA SER A 87 -38.05 -17.98 26.42
C SER A 87 -38.31 -19.05 25.37
N SER A 88 -37.63 -20.19 25.48
CA SER A 88 -37.94 -21.38 24.70
C SER A 88 -39.35 -21.85 25.07
N GLY A 89 -40.35 -21.46 24.28
CA GLY A 89 -41.73 -21.89 24.45
C GLY A 89 -41.79 -23.40 24.30
N GLY A 90 -42.00 -24.10 25.42
CA GLY A 90 -42.19 -25.55 25.43
C GLY A 90 -43.44 -25.96 24.63
N LEU A 91 -43.57 -27.27 24.41
CA LEU A 91 -44.57 -27.96 23.57
C LEU A 91 -46.06 -27.63 23.82
N PHE A 92 -46.38 -26.78 24.80
CA PHE A 92 -47.73 -26.33 25.15
C PHE A 92 -47.98 -24.82 24.95
N SER A 93 -47.02 -24.06 24.39
CA SER A 93 -47.14 -22.59 24.23
C SER A 93 -48.31 -22.13 23.34
N TRP A 94 -48.74 -22.98 22.39
CA TRP A 94 -49.96 -22.78 21.60
C TRP A 94 -51.22 -22.81 22.47
N LEU A 95 -51.26 -23.66 23.51
CA LEU A 95 -52.50 -24.05 24.19
C LEU A 95 -52.92 -23.08 25.31
N LEU A 96 -51.99 -22.21 25.76
CA LEU A 96 -52.20 -21.28 26.87
C LEU A 96 -51.96 -19.81 26.51
N GLY A 97 -52.07 -19.45 25.23
CA GLY A 97 -51.94 -18.06 24.80
C GLY A 97 -50.53 -17.51 25.01
N GLY A 98 -49.52 -18.19 24.49
CA GLY A 98 -48.15 -17.66 24.46
C GLY A 98 -48.12 -16.34 23.70
N GLY A 99 -47.85 -15.24 24.41
CA GLY A 99 -47.70 -13.92 23.82
C GLY A 99 -46.59 -13.92 22.78
N SER A 100 -46.95 -13.61 21.54
CA SER A 100 -45.99 -13.15 20.53
C SER A 100 -45.20 -12.00 21.15
N SER A 101 -43.87 -12.07 21.14
CA SER A 101 -43.01 -10.95 21.53
C SER A 101 -43.14 -9.87 20.45
N GLN A 102 -44.24 -9.13 20.49
CA GLN A 102 -44.51 -8.05 19.56
C GLN A 102 -43.55 -6.92 19.93
N LEU A 103 -42.56 -6.69 19.06
CA LEU A 103 -41.69 -5.53 19.20
C LEU A 103 -42.54 -4.28 19.04
N PRO A 104 -42.29 -3.21 19.82
CA PRO A 104 -42.94 -1.94 19.60
C PRO A 104 -42.62 -1.43 18.18
N PRO A 105 -43.50 -0.64 17.55
CA PRO A 105 -43.17 0.00 16.29
C PRO A 105 -41.96 0.94 16.45
N LEU A 106 -41.25 1.21 15.35
CA LEU A 106 -39.93 1.88 15.38
C LEU A 106 -39.96 3.34 15.89
N ASP A 107 -41.14 3.93 16.02
CA ASP A 107 -41.39 5.26 16.58
C ASP A 107 -41.51 5.25 18.12
N VAL A 108 -41.60 4.06 18.73
CA VAL A 108 -41.68 3.88 20.19
C VAL A 108 -40.35 3.32 20.71
N PRO A 109 -39.73 3.96 21.73
CA PRO A 109 -38.45 3.49 22.26
C PRO A 109 -38.57 2.07 22.83
N LEU A 110 -37.58 1.23 22.55
CA LEU A 110 -37.57 -0.15 23.04
C LEU A 110 -37.45 -0.15 24.58
N PRO A 111 -38.39 -0.79 25.31
CA PRO A 111 -38.36 -0.81 26.75
C PRO A 111 -37.15 -1.60 27.27
N GLY A 112 -36.55 -1.12 28.37
CA GLY A 112 -35.45 -1.82 29.04
C GLY A 112 -34.05 -1.58 28.47
N ILE A 113 -33.88 -0.67 27.49
CA ILE A 113 -32.54 -0.25 27.03
C ILE A 113 -31.98 0.84 27.96
N THR A 114 -30.76 0.65 28.44
CA THR A 114 -29.98 1.69 29.12
C THR A 114 -29.14 2.43 28.09
N ILE A 115 -29.43 3.72 27.87
CA ILE A 115 -28.66 4.58 26.96
C ILE A 115 -27.54 5.25 27.76
N PRO A 116 -26.27 5.17 27.32
CA PRO A 116 -25.17 5.87 28.01
C PRO A 116 -25.36 7.39 27.93
N PRO A 117 -24.86 8.15 28.93
CA PRO A 117 -24.94 9.60 28.88
C PRO A 117 -24.22 10.14 27.64
N PRO A 118 -24.75 11.18 26.98
CA PRO A 118 -24.12 11.77 25.82
C PRO A 118 -22.79 12.44 26.19
N LEU A 119 -21.92 12.59 25.20
CA LEU A 119 -20.73 13.44 25.31
C LEU A 119 -21.14 14.91 25.49
N PRO A 120 -20.29 15.75 26.11
CA PRO A 120 -20.53 17.19 26.18
C PRO A 120 -20.56 17.81 24.77
N ASP A 121 -21.28 18.93 24.61
CA ASP A 121 -21.41 19.66 23.33
C ASP A 121 -20.05 20.04 22.71
N PHE A 122 -19.06 20.28 23.58
CA PHE A 122 -17.69 20.52 23.19
C PHE A 122 -16.79 19.44 23.79
N VAL A 123 -16.18 18.64 22.92
CA VAL A 123 -15.12 17.69 23.27
C VAL A 123 -13.79 18.27 22.80
N GLU A 124 -12.87 18.47 23.73
CA GLU A 124 -11.53 18.95 23.40
C GLU A 124 -10.80 17.95 22.48
N GLN A 125 -10.13 18.47 21.46
CA GLN A 125 -9.35 17.65 20.54
C GLN A 125 -8.16 17.04 21.30
N SER A 126 -8.06 15.71 21.25
CA SER A 126 -6.97 15.04 21.95
C SER A 126 -5.65 15.27 21.21
N LYS A 127 -4.57 15.50 21.96
CA LYS A 127 -3.23 15.61 21.38
C LYS A 127 -2.72 14.25 20.94
N THR A 128 -2.19 14.16 19.71
CA THR A 128 -1.49 12.96 19.23
C THR A 128 -0.28 12.66 20.11
N LYS A 129 -0.24 11.43 20.66
CA LYS A 129 0.88 10.93 21.46
C LYS A 129 1.75 10.05 20.56
N ILE A 130 3.05 10.30 20.54
CA ILE A 130 4.02 9.53 19.76
C ILE A 130 5.02 8.91 20.73
N THR A 131 5.14 7.59 20.68
CA THR A 131 6.14 6.82 21.43
C THR A 131 7.06 6.13 20.44
N THR A 132 8.37 6.23 20.63
CA THR A 132 9.34 5.48 19.84
C THR A 132 9.83 4.30 20.67
N LEU A 133 9.64 3.09 20.16
CA LEU A 133 10.11 1.86 20.80
C LEU A 133 11.64 1.72 20.68
N PRO A 134 12.29 0.92 21.54
CA PRO A 134 13.75 0.73 21.49
C PRO A 134 14.26 0.19 20.15
N ASN A 135 13.43 -0.53 19.40
CA ASN A 135 13.73 -1.03 18.06
C ASN A 135 13.49 -0.01 16.94
N GLY A 136 13.16 1.24 17.25
CA GLY A 136 12.97 2.33 16.28
C GLY A 136 11.55 2.46 15.71
N ILE A 137 10.64 1.53 15.97
CA ILE A 137 9.23 1.66 15.56
C ILE A 137 8.59 2.85 16.27
N LYS A 138 7.85 3.67 15.52
CA LYS A 138 7.05 4.77 16.06
C LYS A 138 5.59 4.35 16.17
N ILE A 139 5.03 4.51 17.36
CA ILE A 139 3.60 4.31 17.62
C ILE A 139 2.98 5.67 17.88
N ALA A 140 2.05 6.08 17.02
CA ALA A 140 1.27 7.29 17.18
C ALA A 140 -0.20 6.92 17.49
N SER A 141 -0.80 7.59 18.47
CA SER A 141 -2.19 7.36 18.86
C SER A 141 -2.90 8.66 19.20
N GLU A 142 -4.18 8.75 18.86
CA GLU A 142 -5.06 9.88 19.15
C GLU A 142 -6.45 9.36 19.57
N THR A 143 -7.07 10.02 20.54
CA THR A 143 -8.42 9.69 21.02
C THR A 143 -9.47 10.46 20.23
N SER A 144 -10.29 9.77 19.46
CA SER A 144 -11.48 10.34 18.82
C SER A 144 -12.72 10.22 19.73
N PRO A 145 -13.80 10.98 19.52
CA PRO A 145 -15.07 10.80 20.24
C PRO A 145 -15.97 9.68 19.66
N GLY A 146 -15.78 9.28 18.41
CA GLY A 146 -16.64 8.28 17.73
C GLY A 146 -16.54 6.87 18.32
N ALA A 147 -17.44 5.96 17.97
CA ALA A 147 -17.39 4.56 18.45
C ALA A 147 -16.38 3.69 17.66
N ALA A 148 -15.94 4.14 16.48
CA ALA A 148 -15.02 3.44 15.60
C ALA A 148 -13.56 3.84 15.86
N ALA A 149 -12.66 2.88 15.64
CA ALA A 149 -11.22 3.07 15.59
C ALA A 149 -10.71 2.68 14.20
N SER A 150 -9.65 3.36 13.78
CA SER A 150 -8.83 2.97 12.62
C SER A 150 -7.41 2.76 13.12
N VAL A 151 -6.82 1.62 12.78
CA VAL A 151 -5.44 1.28 13.08
C VAL A 151 -4.72 1.06 11.75
N GLY A 152 -3.56 1.68 11.59
CA GLY A 152 -2.76 1.59 10.38
C GLY A 152 -1.30 1.25 10.69
N LEU A 153 -0.72 0.40 9.86
CA LEU A 153 0.72 0.16 9.80
C LEU A 153 1.25 0.75 8.49
N TYR A 154 2.17 1.69 8.61
CA TYR A 154 2.76 2.42 7.48
C TYR A 154 4.23 2.09 7.40
N ILE A 155 4.67 1.70 6.20
CA ILE A 155 6.02 1.24 5.93
C ILE A 155 6.60 2.14 4.85
N ASP A 156 7.82 2.64 5.08
CA ASP A 156 8.63 3.39 4.11
C ASP A 156 9.20 2.41 3.07
N CYS A 157 8.30 1.90 2.23
CA CYS A 157 8.57 0.95 1.18
C CYS A 157 7.58 1.18 0.03
N GLY A 158 7.93 0.80 -1.19
CA GLY A 158 7.14 1.06 -2.39
C GLY A 158 7.96 0.87 -3.66
N SER A 159 7.40 1.28 -4.80
CA SER A 159 8.02 1.00 -6.10
C SER A 159 9.40 1.66 -6.30
N ILE A 160 9.73 2.75 -5.58
CA ILE A 160 11.06 3.36 -5.66
C ILE A 160 12.16 2.40 -5.18
N TYR A 161 11.83 1.49 -4.26
CA TYR A 161 12.75 0.55 -3.64
C TYR A 161 12.89 -0.76 -4.41
N GLU A 162 12.10 -0.94 -5.48
CA GLU A 162 12.17 -2.13 -6.34
C GLU A 162 13.44 -2.18 -7.16
N THR A 163 13.93 -3.37 -7.44
CA THR A 163 14.99 -3.61 -8.41
C THR A 163 14.37 -4.04 -9.75
N PRO A 164 15.14 -4.09 -10.86
CA PRO A 164 14.64 -4.66 -12.11
C PRO A 164 14.13 -6.11 -11.96
N ALA A 165 14.69 -6.87 -11.00
CA ALA A 165 14.26 -8.22 -10.66
C ALA A 165 12.93 -8.22 -9.87
N SER A 166 12.80 -7.33 -8.89
CA SER A 166 11.60 -7.22 -8.04
C SER A 166 10.56 -6.22 -8.55
N SER A 167 10.59 -5.88 -9.85
CA SER A 167 9.67 -4.88 -10.41
C SER A 167 8.23 -5.38 -10.29
N GLY A 168 7.34 -4.59 -9.71
CA GLY A 168 5.96 -4.96 -9.42
C GLY A 168 5.75 -5.74 -8.11
N ALA A 169 6.81 -5.96 -7.31
CA ALA A 169 6.68 -6.61 -6.00
C ALA A 169 5.77 -5.82 -5.06
N SER A 170 5.82 -4.48 -5.06
CA SER A 170 4.97 -3.66 -4.18
C SER A 170 3.48 -3.85 -4.52
N HIS A 171 3.14 -3.91 -5.81
CA HIS A 171 1.77 -4.14 -6.26
C HIS A 171 1.28 -5.56 -5.90
N LEU A 172 2.14 -6.57 -6.05
CA LEU A 172 1.79 -7.93 -5.67
C LEU A 172 1.65 -8.09 -4.15
N LEU A 173 2.51 -7.43 -3.36
CA LEU A 173 2.41 -7.41 -1.90
C LEU A 173 1.12 -6.74 -1.40
N GLU A 174 0.68 -5.67 -2.05
CA GLU A 174 -0.64 -5.09 -1.79
C GLU A 174 -1.77 -6.10 -2.01
N ARG A 175 -1.73 -6.87 -3.11
CA ARG A 175 -2.72 -7.92 -3.40
C ARG A 175 -2.64 -9.13 -2.48
N MET A 176 -1.45 -9.40 -1.96
CA MET A 176 -1.19 -10.46 -0.99
C MET A 176 -1.43 -10.01 0.46
N ALA A 177 -1.77 -8.75 0.70
CA ALA A 177 -2.14 -8.27 2.02
C ALA A 177 -3.34 -9.05 2.58
N PHE A 178 -3.30 -9.37 3.88
CA PHE A 178 -4.36 -10.09 4.59
C PHE A 178 -4.72 -11.46 3.98
N ARG A 179 -3.77 -12.11 3.28
CA ARG A 179 -3.85 -13.52 2.88
C ARG A 179 -3.37 -14.45 3.99
N SER A 180 -2.98 -15.67 3.66
CA SER A 180 -2.50 -16.63 4.66
C SER A 180 -1.23 -16.11 5.34
N THR A 181 -1.16 -16.28 6.66
CA THR A 181 0.01 -15.99 7.49
C THR A 181 0.55 -17.32 8.03
N ALA A 182 1.72 -17.30 8.67
CA ALA A 182 2.25 -18.47 9.36
C ALA A 182 1.30 -19.00 10.46
N ASN A 183 0.48 -18.12 11.04
CA ASN A 183 -0.38 -18.41 12.19
C ASN A 183 -1.87 -18.58 11.82
N ARG A 184 -2.30 -18.03 10.67
CA ARG A 184 -3.71 -17.99 10.24
C ARG A 184 -3.84 -18.38 8.78
N SER A 185 -4.79 -19.26 8.47
CA SER A 185 -5.22 -19.43 7.09
C SER A 185 -6.00 -18.19 6.62
N HIS A 186 -5.96 -17.91 5.32
CA HIS A 186 -6.74 -16.81 4.74
C HIS A 186 -8.24 -16.89 5.10
N LEU A 187 -8.84 -18.09 5.10
CA LEU A 187 -10.24 -18.26 5.53
C LEU A 187 -10.45 -17.85 6.99
N ARG A 188 -9.54 -18.22 7.88
CA ARG A 188 -9.62 -17.85 9.30
C ARG A 188 -9.51 -16.35 9.47
N LEU A 189 -8.55 -15.71 8.79
CA LEU A 189 -8.37 -14.26 8.84
C LEU A 189 -9.63 -13.52 8.39
N VAL A 190 -10.22 -13.90 7.25
CA VAL A 190 -11.48 -13.29 6.77
C VAL A 190 -12.62 -13.46 7.78
N ARG A 191 -12.75 -14.65 8.39
CA ARG A 191 -13.78 -14.90 9.41
C ARG A 191 -13.57 -14.08 10.68
N GLU A 192 -12.33 -13.92 11.13
CA GLU A 192 -12.01 -13.06 12.28
C GLU A 192 -12.38 -11.59 11.98
N VAL A 193 -12.05 -11.10 10.79
CA VAL A 193 -12.39 -9.74 10.36
C VAL A 193 -13.90 -9.52 10.27
N GLU A 194 -14.62 -10.41 9.60
CA GLU A 194 -16.07 -10.31 9.45
C GLU A 194 -16.82 -10.47 10.78
N ALA A 195 -16.34 -11.33 11.69
CA ALA A 195 -16.98 -11.59 12.97
C ALA A 195 -17.06 -10.34 13.85
N ILE A 196 -16.04 -9.47 13.78
CA ILE A 196 -16.03 -8.19 14.51
C ILE A 196 -16.67 -7.03 13.72
N GLY A 197 -17.12 -7.29 12.48
CA GLY A 197 -17.61 -6.26 11.57
C GLY A 197 -16.51 -5.31 11.08
N GLY A 198 -15.27 -5.81 11.02
CA GLY A 198 -14.10 -5.04 10.61
C GLY A 198 -13.97 -4.90 9.11
N ASN A 199 -13.20 -3.91 8.67
CA ASN A 199 -12.80 -3.71 7.29
C ASN A 199 -11.27 -3.57 7.20
N VAL A 200 -10.64 -4.38 6.35
CA VAL A 200 -9.20 -4.33 6.11
C VAL A 200 -8.91 -3.80 4.72
N SER A 201 -7.83 -3.04 4.59
CA SER A 201 -7.38 -2.52 3.30
C SER A 201 -5.86 -2.36 3.28
N ALA A 202 -5.28 -2.51 2.10
CA ALA A 202 -3.87 -2.24 1.87
C ALA A 202 -3.73 -1.34 0.63
N SER A 203 -2.67 -0.56 0.60
CA SER A 203 -2.33 0.29 -0.54
C SER A 203 -0.83 0.37 -0.68
N ALA A 204 -0.32 0.17 -1.90
CA ALA A 204 1.06 0.47 -2.25
C ALA A 204 1.15 1.76 -3.04
N SER A 205 2.06 2.63 -2.60
CA SER A 205 2.49 3.82 -3.33
C SER A 205 3.94 3.66 -3.79
N ARG A 206 4.47 4.71 -4.41
CA ARG A 206 5.87 4.76 -4.84
C ARG A 206 6.82 4.76 -3.64
N GLU A 207 6.48 5.49 -2.59
CA GLU A 207 7.36 5.75 -1.43
C GLU A 207 6.89 5.08 -0.14
N GLN A 208 5.60 4.73 -0.04
CA GLN A 208 5.02 4.16 1.17
C GLN A 208 4.02 3.04 0.86
N MET A 209 3.92 2.08 1.78
CA MET A 209 2.87 1.06 1.80
C MET A 209 2.09 1.20 3.09
N SER A 210 0.77 1.11 3.02
CA SER A 210 -0.10 1.18 4.20
C SER A 210 -1.01 -0.04 4.29
N TYR A 211 -1.13 -0.59 5.49
CA TYR A 211 -2.07 -1.64 5.86
C TYR A 211 -2.98 -1.09 6.95
N THR A 212 -4.28 -1.04 6.70
CA THR A 212 -5.25 -0.40 7.58
C THR A 212 -6.37 -1.36 7.96
N TYR A 213 -6.85 -1.21 9.18
CA TYR A 213 -7.95 -1.97 9.75
C TYR A 213 -8.89 -0.97 10.44
N ASP A 214 -10.16 -0.99 10.08
CA ASP A 214 -11.23 -0.21 10.70
C ASP A 214 -12.22 -1.14 11.44
N ALA A 215 -12.57 -0.83 12.69
CA ALA A 215 -13.59 -1.55 13.46
C ALA A 215 -14.13 -0.70 14.62
N LEU A 216 -14.96 -1.30 15.49
CA LEU A 216 -15.34 -0.67 16.76
C LEU A 216 -14.14 -0.61 17.72
N LYS A 217 -14.06 0.47 18.51
CA LYS A 217 -12.98 0.73 19.48
C LYS A 217 -12.72 -0.40 20.48
N SER A 218 -13.74 -1.19 20.80
CA SER A 218 -13.63 -2.34 21.70
C SER A 218 -12.66 -3.41 21.19
N TYR A 219 -12.47 -3.50 19.87
CA TYR A 219 -11.65 -4.52 19.22
C TYR A 219 -10.26 -4.02 18.81
N ALA A 220 -9.81 -2.89 19.38
CA ALA A 220 -8.48 -2.36 19.10
C ALA A 220 -7.32 -3.38 19.28
N PRO A 221 -7.29 -4.25 20.32
CA PRO A 221 -6.20 -5.21 20.45
C PRO A 221 -6.21 -6.26 19.33
N GLU A 222 -7.38 -6.75 18.91
CA GLU A 222 -7.52 -7.71 17.81
C GLU A 222 -7.11 -7.09 16.47
N MET A 223 -7.46 -5.83 16.23
CA MET A 223 -7.05 -5.10 15.02
C MET A 223 -5.52 -5.01 14.90
N VAL A 224 -4.84 -4.65 15.99
CA VAL A 224 -3.37 -4.57 16.04
C VAL A 224 -2.75 -5.95 15.83
N GLU A 225 -3.29 -6.98 16.46
CA GLU A 225 -2.78 -8.34 16.32
C GLU A 225 -2.84 -8.84 14.87
N VAL A 226 -4.00 -8.68 14.21
CA VAL A 226 -4.17 -9.10 12.81
C VAL A 226 -3.25 -8.31 11.87
N LEU A 227 -3.12 -6.99 12.08
CA LEU A 227 -2.21 -6.15 11.28
C LEU A 227 -0.75 -6.60 11.41
N VAL A 228 -0.29 -6.79 12.65
CA VAL A 228 1.10 -7.20 12.91
C VAL A 228 1.37 -8.59 12.35
N ASP A 229 0.45 -9.55 12.53
CA ASP A 229 0.62 -10.89 11.99
C ASP A 229 0.65 -10.91 10.45
N SER A 230 -0.23 -10.13 9.81
CA SER A 230 -0.31 -10.05 8.34
C SER A 230 0.93 -9.45 7.70
N VAL A 231 1.57 -8.49 8.37
CA VAL A 231 2.75 -7.80 7.84
C VAL A 231 4.05 -8.51 8.23
N ARG A 232 4.15 -9.04 9.45
CA ARG A 232 5.38 -9.67 9.95
C ARG A 232 5.54 -11.12 9.50
N ASN A 233 4.44 -11.89 9.47
CA ASN A 233 4.48 -13.33 9.23
C ASN A 233 3.67 -13.76 7.99
N PRO A 234 3.79 -13.10 6.82
CA PRO A 234 3.07 -13.52 5.63
C PRO A 234 3.54 -14.91 5.18
N ALA A 235 2.61 -15.78 4.80
CA ALA A 235 2.91 -17.09 4.23
C ALA A 235 2.47 -17.12 2.76
N PHE A 236 3.43 -16.97 1.84
CA PHE A 236 3.15 -16.93 0.41
C PHE A 236 2.94 -18.34 -0.13
N LEU A 237 1.67 -18.76 -0.22
CA LEU A 237 1.31 -20.03 -0.83
C LEU A 237 1.30 -19.90 -2.35
N GLU A 238 1.92 -20.86 -3.04
CA GLU A 238 2.07 -20.87 -4.50
C GLU A 238 0.75 -20.67 -5.25
N TRP A 239 -0.33 -21.27 -4.75
CA TRP A 239 -1.65 -21.13 -5.36
C TRP A 239 -2.27 -19.74 -5.09
N GLU A 240 -2.01 -19.11 -3.93
CA GLU A 240 -2.51 -17.75 -3.62
C GLU A 240 -1.85 -16.72 -4.52
N VAL A 241 -0.52 -16.83 -4.65
CA VAL A 241 0.29 -15.95 -5.48
C VAL A 241 -0.14 -16.08 -6.94
N LYS A 242 -0.30 -17.31 -7.45
CA LYS A 242 -0.80 -17.54 -8.82
C LYS A 242 -2.18 -16.92 -9.04
N GLU A 243 -3.09 -17.07 -8.09
CA GLU A 243 -4.42 -16.47 -8.18
C GLU A 243 -4.34 -14.93 -8.24
N GLN A 244 -3.53 -14.31 -7.37
CA GLN A 244 -3.39 -12.85 -7.38
C GLN A 244 -2.69 -12.36 -8.66
N LEU A 245 -1.69 -13.06 -9.16
CA LEU A 245 -1.04 -12.72 -10.44
C LEU A 245 -2.02 -12.75 -11.61
N GLN A 246 -2.97 -13.70 -11.64
CA GLN A 246 -4.03 -13.69 -12.66
C GLN A 246 -4.95 -12.48 -12.51
N LYS A 247 -5.32 -12.11 -11.27
CA LYS A 247 -6.15 -10.92 -11.00
C LYS A 247 -5.44 -9.63 -11.43
N ILE A 248 -4.16 -9.49 -11.12
CA ILE A 248 -3.35 -8.34 -11.55
C ILE A 248 -3.26 -8.29 -13.09
N LYS A 249 -3.09 -9.44 -13.75
CA LYS A 249 -3.10 -9.50 -15.22
C LYS A 249 -4.42 -9.00 -15.81
N SER A 250 -5.55 -9.39 -15.23
CA SER A 250 -6.87 -8.88 -15.62
C SER A 250 -7.00 -7.39 -15.35
N GLU A 251 -6.56 -6.92 -14.19
CA GLU A 251 -6.58 -5.49 -13.85
C GLU A 251 -5.80 -4.66 -14.87
N ILE A 252 -4.59 -5.07 -15.27
CA ILE A 252 -3.79 -4.33 -16.28
C ILE A 252 -4.54 -4.21 -17.61
N SER A 253 -5.30 -5.23 -18.00
CA SER A 253 -6.12 -5.17 -19.22
C SER A 253 -7.27 -4.16 -19.09
N GLU A 254 -7.73 -3.88 -17.88
CA GLU A 254 -8.79 -2.91 -17.58
C GLU A 254 -8.23 -1.49 -17.39
N VAL A 255 -6.93 -1.33 -17.12
CA VAL A 255 -6.29 -0.01 -16.93
C VAL A 255 -6.48 0.92 -18.12
N SER A 256 -6.62 0.39 -19.35
CA SER A 256 -6.91 1.20 -20.54
C SER A 256 -8.23 1.98 -20.45
N SER A 257 -9.17 1.53 -19.60
CA SER A 257 -10.42 2.23 -19.34
C SER A 257 -10.28 3.43 -18.39
N ASN A 258 -9.13 3.56 -17.71
CA ASN A 258 -8.80 4.67 -16.80
C ASN A 258 -7.65 5.53 -17.38
N PRO A 259 -7.96 6.47 -18.30
CA PRO A 259 -6.93 7.29 -18.95
C PRO A 259 -6.20 8.21 -17.97
N GLN A 260 -6.82 8.60 -16.85
CA GLN A 260 -6.18 9.44 -15.83
C GLN A 260 -5.04 8.71 -15.13
N GLY A 261 -5.24 7.44 -14.77
CA GLY A 261 -4.19 6.61 -14.17
C GLY A 261 -3.02 6.39 -15.14
N LEU A 262 -3.31 6.08 -16.40
CA LEU A 262 -2.30 5.93 -17.44
C LEU A 262 -1.50 7.20 -17.69
N LEU A 263 -2.17 8.36 -17.73
CA LEU A 263 -1.51 9.64 -17.92
C LEU A 263 -0.54 9.93 -16.77
N LEU A 264 -0.93 9.63 -15.53
CA LEU A 264 -0.08 9.85 -14.36
C LEU A 264 1.15 8.93 -14.36
N GLU A 265 0.98 7.65 -14.74
CA GLU A 265 2.09 6.72 -14.90
C GLU A 265 3.04 7.14 -16.03
N ALA A 266 2.49 7.55 -17.19
CA ALA A 266 3.28 8.06 -18.31
C ALA A 266 4.05 9.33 -17.96
N LEU A 267 3.42 10.25 -17.21
CA LEU A 267 4.06 11.46 -16.73
C LEU A 267 5.24 11.14 -15.81
N HIS A 268 5.09 10.21 -14.87
CA HIS A 268 6.19 9.81 -13.99
C HIS A 268 7.33 9.14 -14.78
N SER A 269 7.00 8.22 -15.68
CA SER A 269 7.99 7.52 -16.49
C SER A 269 8.75 8.43 -17.45
N ALA A 270 8.11 9.48 -17.98
CA ALA A 270 8.73 10.42 -18.93
C ALA A 270 9.42 11.60 -18.23
N GLY A 271 8.88 12.05 -17.09
CA GLY A 271 9.35 13.23 -16.35
C GLY A 271 10.50 12.94 -15.38
N TYR A 272 10.60 11.70 -14.88
CA TYR A 272 11.67 11.30 -13.96
C TYR A 272 12.65 10.32 -14.62
N SER A 273 13.85 10.25 -14.03
CA SER A 273 14.82 9.18 -14.27
C SER A 273 15.12 8.48 -12.94
N GLY A 274 15.50 7.20 -12.99
CA GLY A 274 15.84 6.43 -11.79
C GLY A 274 14.63 5.91 -11.01
N ALA A 275 14.60 6.10 -9.69
CA ALA A 275 13.69 5.39 -8.78
C ALA A 275 12.21 5.78 -8.96
N LEU A 276 11.91 7.08 -9.09
CA LEU A 276 10.54 7.58 -9.28
C LEU A 276 9.95 7.29 -10.67
N ALA A 277 10.80 6.96 -11.65
CA ALA A 277 10.40 6.58 -13.00
C ALA A 277 9.87 5.14 -13.06
N LYS A 278 10.08 4.34 -11.99
CA LYS A 278 9.58 2.96 -11.92
C LYS A 278 8.05 2.97 -11.91
N PRO A 279 7.41 2.06 -12.66
CA PRO A 279 5.96 1.98 -12.70
C PRO A 279 5.41 1.55 -11.34
N LEU A 280 4.27 2.10 -10.94
CA LEU A 280 3.58 1.66 -9.73
C LEU A 280 2.84 0.34 -9.98
N MET A 281 2.25 0.20 -11.17
CA MET A 281 1.58 -1.03 -11.59
C MET A 281 2.58 -1.98 -12.23
N ALA A 282 2.56 -3.24 -11.80
CA ALA A 282 3.35 -4.31 -12.42
C ALA A 282 3.09 -4.38 -13.94
N THR A 283 4.15 -4.47 -14.75
CA THR A 283 4.00 -4.69 -16.20
C THR A 283 3.72 -6.15 -16.51
N GLU A 284 3.15 -6.45 -17.69
CA GLU A 284 2.92 -7.85 -18.09
C GLU A 284 4.21 -8.69 -18.09
N SER A 285 5.34 -8.07 -18.47
CA SER A 285 6.64 -8.74 -18.44
C SER A 285 7.09 -9.05 -17.00
N ALA A 286 6.75 -8.19 -16.04
CA ALA A 286 7.12 -8.33 -14.64
C ALA A 286 6.28 -9.41 -13.96
N ILE A 287 4.96 -9.47 -14.21
CA ILE A 287 4.07 -10.52 -13.71
C ILE A 287 4.61 -11.92 -14.01
N ARG A 288 5.19 -12.13 -15.20
CA ARG A 288 5.73 -13.43 -15.61
C ARG A 288 7.01 -13.83 -14.85
N ARG A 289 7.68 -12.87 -14.21
CA ARG A 289 8.93 -13.07 -13.46
C ARG A 289 8.72 -13.09 -11.95
N LEU A 290 7.68 -12.42 -11.45
CA LEU A 290 7.39 -12.38 -10.03
C LEU A 290 7.07 -13.79 -9.50
N ASP A 291 7.80 -14.17 -8.45
CA ASP A 291 7.65 -15.42 -7.73
C ASP A 291 7.70 -15.20 -6.21
N ILE A 292 7.50 -16.28 -5.45
CA ILE A 292 7.52 -16.23 -3.98
C ILE A 292 8.88 -15.74 -3.46
N SER A 293 9.98 -16.27 -4.00
CA SER A 293 11.33 -15.88 -3.57
C SER A 293 11.59 -14.39 -3.72
N THR A 294 11.09 -13.77 -4.79
CA THR A 294 11.20 -12.33 -5.02
C THR A 294 10.45 -11.54 -3.94
N LEU A 295 9.27 -12.01 -3.50
CA LEU A 295 8.49 -11.38 -2.45
C LEU A 295 9.15 -11.51 -1.09
N GLU A 296 9.63 -12.72 -0.75
CA GLU A 296 10.32 -13.00 0.50
C GLU A 296 11.62 -12.19 0.62
N GLU A 297 12.42 -12.13 -0.46
CA GLU A 297 13.63 -11.32 -0.49
C GLU A 297 13.30 -9.82 -0.36
N PHE A 298 12.27 -9.34 -1.06
CA PHE A 298 11.87 -7.94 -0.98
C PHE A 298 11.41 -7.56 0.43
N ILE A 299 10.62 -8.40 1.10
CA ILE A 299 10.23 -8.21 2.50
C ILE A 299 11.44 -8.28 3.42
N HIS A 300 12.30 -9.28 3.27
CA HIS A 300 13.47 -9.44 4.12
C HIS A 300 14.40 -8.21 4.05
N VAL A 301 14.59 -7.63 2.87
CA VAL A 301 15.45 -6.45 2.70
C VAL A 301 14.78 -5.15 3.17
N ARG A 302 13.46 -5.03 3.08
CA ARG A 302 12.76 -3.75 3.31
C ARG A 302 12.00 -3.66 4.63
N PHE A 303 11.58 -4.78 5.19
CA PHE A 303 10.76 -4.83 6.41
C PHE A 303 11.60 -5.28 7.64
N SER A 304 12.86 -5.66 7.44
CA SER A 304 13.78 -6.08 8.50
C SER A 304 14.02 -5.01 9.56
N ASP A 305 14.03 -3.73 9.16
CA ASP A 305 14.15 -2.60 10.09
C ASP A 305 12.90 -2.45 11.00
N LEU A 306 11.74 -2.94 10.56
CA LEU A 306 10.50 -2.91 11.36
C LEU A 306 10.49 -4.00 12.43
N PHE A 307 10.99 -5.19 12.11
CA PHE A 307 10.99 -6.33 13.01
C PHE A 307 12.37 -6.95 13.05
N PRO A 308 13.34 -6.37 13.80
CA PRO A 308 14.61 -7.05 14.01
C PRO A 308 14.28 -8.45 14.52
N MET A 309 14.84 -9.46 13.86
CA MET A 309 14.63 -10.85 14.25
C MET A 309 14.95 -10.95 15.75
N LEU A 310 13.94 -11.28 16.55
CA LEU A 310 14.19 -11.71 17.91
C LEU A 310 14.82 -13.10 17.76
N GLU A 311 16.15 -13.14 17.78
CA GLU A 311 16.91 -14.38 18.01
C GLU A 311 16.57 -14.95 19.39
#